data_AF-A0AAU4BXE3-F1
#
_entry.id   AF-A0AAU4BXE3-F1
#
_cell.length_a   1.000
_cell.length_b   1.000
_cell.length_c   1.000
_cell.angle_alpha   90.00
_cell.angle_beta   90.00
_cell.angle_gamma   90.00
#
_symmetry.space_group_name_H-M   'P 1'
#
loop_
_entity.id
_entity.type
_entity.pdbx_description
1 polymer ?
#
loop_
_entity_poly.entity_id
_entity_poly.type
_entity_poly.pdbx_seq_one_letter_code
_entity_poly.pdbx_strand_id
1 'polypeptide(L)'
;MGYLLICCRALIGMVFLLSTAGKIRSRRNFSDFVTTAHELAPRLPARIVAPGVIAFETASVTLLIFDDTIVFGFLVSLGLLTAFTAVIGAAVAKGSEVACRCFGASAVPVGPAHLLRNAVLLVGAAAGLTAALSGPGTSIELKAAITALVAGAAIACMTLYTDDISQLFRPIE
;
A
#
# COMPACT_ATOMS: atom_id res chain seq x y z
N MET A 1 21.07 -0.08 10.02
CA MET A 1 19.75 0.57 9.96
C MET A 1 19.46 1.23 8.61
N GLY A 2 20.45 1.90 7.98
CA GLY A 2 20.25 2.58 6.69
C GLY A 2 19.73 1.69 5.54
N TYR A 3 20.22 0.46 5.40
CA TYR A 3 19.73 -0.48 4.37
C TYR A 3 18.24 -0.81 4.50
N LEU A 4 17.81 -1.09 5.74
CA LEU A 4 16.42 -1.41 6.06
C LEU A 4 15.52 -0.21 5.73
N LEU A 5 15.97 1.00 6.10
CA LEU A 5 15.25 2.24 5.80
C LEU A 5 15.06 2.44 4.29
N ILE A 6 16.13 2.29 3.49
CA ILE A 6 16.07 2.42 2.03
C ILE A 6 15.12 1.38 1.43
N CYS A 7 15.23 0.13 1.85
CA CYS A 7 14.37 -0.96 1.37
C CYS A 7 12.89 -0.69 1.70
N CYS A 8 12.56 -0.38 2.96
CA CYS A 8 11.19 -0.09 3.39
C CYS A 8 10.63 1.16 2.71
N ARG A 9 11.44 2.21 2.55
CA ARG A 9 11.06 3.44 1.86
C ARG A 9 10.74 3.19 0.39
N ALA A 10 11.58 2.40 -0.29
CA ALA A 10 11.36 2.02 -1.67
C ALA A 10 10.08 1.17 -1.83
N LEU A 11 9.91 0.17 -0.96
CA LEU A 11 8.74 -0.71 -0.94
C LEU A 11 7.45 0.09 -0.76
N ILE A 12 7.33 0.85 0.33
CA ILE A 12 6.12 1.59 0.68
C ILE A 12 5.86 2.71 -0.32
N GLY A 13 6.90 3.46 -0.70
CA GLY A 13 6.81 4.56 -1.66
C GLY A 13 6.30 4.08 -3.03
N MET A 14 6.84 2.99 -3.57
CA MET A 14 6.37 2.45 -4.86
C MET A 14 4.94 1.94 -4.80
N VAL A 15 4.56 1.22 -3.73
CA VAL A 15 3.20 0.71 -3.60
C VAL A 15 2.18 1.84 -3.56
N PHE A 16 2.41 2.88 -2.76
CA PHE A 16 1.50 4.03 -2.71
C PHE A 16 1.52 4.85 -4.00
N LEU A 17 2.69 5.06 -4.62
CA LEU A 17 2.79 5.75 -5.91
C LEU A 17 1.94 5.05 -6.98
N LEU A 18 2.06 3.73 -7.09
CA LEU A 18 1.30 2.93 -8.07
C LEU A 18 -0.18 2.85 -7.73
N SER A 19 -0.52 2.76 -6.44
CA SER A 19 -1.89 2.83 -5.92
C SER A 19 -2.57 4.15 -6.31
N THR A 20 -1.89 5.28 -6.13
CA THR A 20 -2.39 6.61 -6.48
C THR A 20 -2.44 6.81 -7.99
N ALA A 21 -1.39 6.42 -8.72
CA ALA A 21 -1.36 6.49 -10.18
C ALA A 21 -2.52 5.71 -10.81
N GLY A 22 -2.83 4.51 -10.29
CA GLY A 22 -3.97 3.70 -10.74
C GLY A 22 -5.33 4.38 -10.55
N LYS A 23 -5.50 5.14 -9.46
CA LYS A 23 -6.75 5.87 -9.16
C LYS A 23 -6.91 7.17 -9.95
N ILE A 24 -5.82 7.90 -10.20
CA ILE A 24 -5.86 9.19 -10.89
C ILE A 24 -5.86 9.04 -12.42
N ARG A 25 -5.33 7.92 -12.95
CA ARG A 25 -5.18 7.69 -14.39
C ARG A 25 -6.47 7.77 -15.21
N SER A 26 -7.64 7.49 -14.61
CA SER A 26 -8.91 7.66 -15.31
C SER A 26 -10.06 8.03 -14.36
N ARG A 27 -11.02 8.83 -14.85
CA ARG A 27 -12.24 9.16 -14.09
C ARG A 27 -13.08 7.91 -13.77
N ARG A 28 -13.04 6.89 -14.64
CA ARG A 28 -13.72 5.61 -14.41
C ARG A 28 -13.07 4.86 -13.24
N ASN A 29 -11.74 4.82 -13.16
CA ASN A 29 -11.05 4.17 -12.05
C ASN A 29 -11.38 4.84 -10.72
N PHE A 30 -11.48 6.18 -10.72
CA PHE A 30 -11.91 6.92 -9.53
C PHE A 30 -13.37 6.65 -9.16
N SER A 31 -14.31 6.67 -10.12
CA SER A 31 -15.72 6.37 -9.82
C SER A 31 -15.89 4.96 -9.29
N ASP A 32 -15.17 4.00 -9.88
CA ASP A 32 -15.24 2.61 -9.47
C ASP A 32 -14.66 2.42 -8.05
N PHE A 33 -13.58 3.13 -7.72
CA PHE A 33 -13.05 3.16 -6.34
C PHE A 33 -14.05 3.74 -5.34
N VAL A 34 -14.76 4.83 -5.71
CA VAL A 34 -15.81 5.41 -4.84
C VAL A 34 -16.95 4.42 -4.61
N THR A 35 -17.38 3.70 -5.66
CA THR A 35 -18.43 2.67 -5.56
C THR A 35 -17.98 1.53 -4.65
N THR A 36 -16.78 0.99 -4.86
CA THR A 36 -16.21 -0.05 -4.00
C THR A 36 -16.06 0.42 -2.55
N ALA A 37 -15.59 1.65 -2.33
CA ALA A 37 -15.47 2.21 -0.98
C ALA A 37 -16.84 2.31 -0.28
N HIS A 38 -17.90 2.67 -1.03
CA HIS A 38 -19.26 2.69 -0.51
C HIS A 38 -19.77 1.28 -0.18
N GLU A 39 -19.48 0.28 -1.01
CA GLU A 39 -19.87 -1.11 -0.76
C GLU A 39 -19.16 -1.73 0.44
N LEU A 40 -17.84 -1.49 0.59
CA LEU A 40 -17.06 -2.01 1.72
C LEU A 40 -17.36 -1.26 3.03
N ALA A 41 -17.62 0.05 2.96
CA ALA A 41 -17.84 0.89 4.13
C ALA A 41 -19.08 1.79 3.96
N PRO A 42 -20.30 1.23 3.94
CA PRO A 42 -21.55 1.97 3.70
C PRO A 42 -21.85 3.03 4.77
N ARG A 43 -21.19 2.95 5.94
CA ARG A 43 -21.32 3.94 7.02
C ARG A 43 -20.46 5.19 6.82
N LEU A 44 -19.53 5.17 5.86
CA LEU A 44 -18.63 6.29 5.61
C LEU A 44 -19.04 7.05 4.34
N PRO A 45 -18.91 8.39 4.32
CA PRO A 45 -19.21 9.19 3.15
C PRO A 45 -18.15 8.96 2.06
N ALA A 46 -18.38 8.00 1.17
CA ALA A 46 -17.43 7.58 0.13
C ALA A 46 -16.92 8.73 -0.74
N ARG A 47 -17.75 9.75 -0.99
CA ARG A 47 -17.38 10.97 -1.73
C ARG A 47 -16.35 11.85 -1.03
N ILE A 48 -16.23 11.76 0.30
CA ILE A 48 -15.23 12.49 1.10
C ILE A 48 -14.03 11.60 1.37
N VAL A 49 -14.28 10.32 1.68
CA VAL A 49 -13.21 9.36 1.98
C VAL A 49 -12.33 9.10 0.78
N ALA A 50 -12.91 8.95 -0.43
CA ALA A 50 -12.12 8.64 -1.62
C ALA A 50 -11.05 9.71 -1.97
N PRO A 51 -11.38 11.02 -2.07
CA PRO A 51 -10.36 12.04 -2.28
C PRO A 51 -9.42 12.18 -1.07
N GLY A 52 -9.92 11.97 0.15
CA GLY A 52 -9.09 11.95 1.36
C GLY A 52 -8.01 10.86 1.31
N VAL A 53 -8.38 9.64 0.91
CA VAL A 53 -7.44 8.52 0.73
C VAL A 53 -6.38 8.89 -0.30
N ILE A 54 -6.76 9.41 -1.48
CA ILE A 54 -5.79 9.82 -2.51
C ILE A 54 -4.84 10.91 -1.97
N ALA A 55 -5.38 11.88 -1.21
CA ALA A 55 -4.56 12.92 -0.60
C ALA A 55 -3.55 12.34 0.40
N PHE A 56 -3.97 11.40 1.26
CA PHE A 56 -3.07 10.72 2.19
C PHE A 56 -2.06 9.80 1.49
N GLU A 57 -2.45 9.10 0.43
CA GLU A 57 -1.52 8.27 -0.35
C GLU A 57 -0.45 9.17 -0.99
N THR A 58 -0.85 10.29 -1.61
CA THR A 58 0.06 11.27 -2.22
C THR A 58 0.96 11.93 -1.18
N ALA A 59 0.39 12.28 -0.03
CA ALA A 59 1.15 12.82 1.09
C ALA A 59 2.19 11.82 1.59
N SER A 60 1.83 10.53 1.72
CA SER A 60 2.77 9.50 2.15
C SER A 60 3.97 9.38 1.20
N VAL A 61 3.74 9.38 -0.12
CA VAL A 61 4.80 9.35 -1.13
C VAL A 61 5.69 10.58 -1.01
N THR A 62 5.09 11.78 -0.89
CA THR A 62 5.82 13.05 -0.82
C THR A 62 6.65 13.16 0.45
N LEU A 63 6.10 12.76 1.60
CA LEU A 63 6.78 12.77 2.89
C LEU A 63 7.91 11.75 2.96
N LEU A 64 7.79 10.63 2.25
CA LEU A 64 8.86 9.65 2.10
C LEU A 64 9.97 10.11 1.15
N ILE A 65 9.89 11.26 0.47
CA ILE A 65 10.98 11.77 -0.39
C ILE A 65 12.03 12.55 0.42
N PHE A 66 11.65 13.18 1.52
CA PHE A 66 12.57 13.98 2.32
C PHE A 66 12.94 13.27 3.61
N ASP A 67 14.22 13.26 3.95
CA ASP A 67 14.72 12.58 5.16
C ASP A 67 14.14 13.22 6.43
N ASP A 68 13.95 14.54 6.43
CA ASP A 68 13.36 15.28 7.56
C ASP A 68 11.89 14.88 7.83
N THR A 69 11.17 14.43 6.81
CA THR A 69 9.75 14.08 6.90
C THR A 69 9.47 12.59 6.86
N ILE A 70 10.51 11.75 6.78
CA ILE A 70 10.38 10.31 6.54
C ILE A 70 9.57 9.60 7.63
N VAL A 71 9.70 10.04 8.89
CA VAL A 71 8.94 9.52 10.04
C VAL A 71 7.44 9.76 9.84
N PHE A 72 7.06 10.98 9.44
CA PHE A 72 5.67 11.31 9.13
C PHE A 72 5.15 10.53 7.92
N GLY A 73 6.00 10.31 6.91
CA GLY A 73 5.68 9.45 5.78
C GLY A 73 5.28 8.04 6.21
N PHE A 74 6.12 7.39 7.03
CA PHE A 74 5.80 6.05 7.56
C PHE A 74 4.59 6.02 8.48
N LEU A 75 4.36 7.06 9.30
CA LEU A 75 3.17 7.15 10.15
C LEU A 75 1.88 7.25 9.34
N VAL A 76 1.85 8.10 8.31
CA VAL A 76 0.70 8.22 7.40
C VAL A 76 0.48 6.89 6.66
N SER A 77 1.55 6.27 6.17
CA SER A 77 1.50 4.96 5.53
C SER A 77 0.93 3.88 6.45
N LEU A 78 1.36 3.81 7.71
CA LEU A 78 0.83 2.86 8.70
C LEU A 78 -0.66 3.10 8.96
N GLY A 79 -1.07 4.37 9.12
CA GLY A 79 -2.48 4.72 9.31
C GLY A 79 -3.35 4.25 8.14
N LEU A 80 -2.91 4.53 6.91
CA LEU A 80 -3.60 4.09 5.69
C LEU A 80 -3.66 2.57 5.59
N LEU A 81 -2.53 1.88 5.75
CA LEU A 81 -2.47 0.41 5.68
C LEU A 81 -3.34 -0.23 6.75
N THR A 82 -3.38 0.32 7.96
CA THR A 82 -4.25 -0.18 9.04
C THR A 82 -5.72 0.01 8.71
N ALA A 83 -6.10 1.19 8.21
CA ALA A 83 -7.47 1.46 7.78
C ALA A 83 -7.91 0.51 6.65
N PHE A 84 -7.06 0.33 5.62
CA PHE A 84 -7.31 -0.62 4.55
C PHE A 84 -7.42 -2.06 5.07
N THR A 85 -6.55 -2.47 6.00
CA THR A 85 -6.59 -3.81 6.59
C THR A 85 -7.88 -4.04 7.36
N ALA A 86 -8.34 -3.06 8.14
CA ALA A 86 -9.59 -3.15 8.89
C ALA A 86 -10.81 -3.25 7.96
N VAL A 87 -10.86 -2.43 6.91
CA VAL A 87 -11.96 -2.44 5.92
C VAL A 87 -11.98 -3.75 5.13
N ILE A 88 -10.83 -4.24 4.67
CA ILE A 88 -10.70 -5.52 3.98
C ILE A 88 -11.07 -6.68 4.92
N GLY A 89 -10.55 -6.69 6.15
CA GLY A 89 -10.84 -7.73 7.14
C GLY A 89 -12.32 -7.80 7.49
N ALA A 90 -12.99 -6.65 7.62
CA ALA A 90 -14.44 -6.60 7.82
C ALA A 90 -15.23 -7.12 6.62
N ALA A 91 -14.77 -6.88 5.38
CA ALA A 91 -15.39 -7.40 4.17
C ALA A 91 -15.22 -8.93 4.05
N VAL A 92 -14.02 -9.44 4.30
CA VAL A 92 -13.71 -10.88 4.31
C VAL A 92 -14.50 -11.61 5.40
N ALA A 93 -14.57 -11.05 6.61
CA ALA A 93 -15.36 -11.63 7.71
C ALA A 93 -16.87 -11.70 7.41
N LYS A 94 -17.37 -10.84 6.52
CA LYS A 94 -18.76 -10.85 6.05
C LYS A 94 -18.99 -11.74 4.82
N GLY A 95 -17.94 -12.36 4.27
CA GLY A 95 -18.03 -13.14 3.02
C GLY A 95 -18.36 -12.29 1.80
N SER A 96 -17.97 -11.01 1.79
CA SER A 96 -18.30 -10.09 0.72
C SER A 96 -17.44 -10.34 -0.52
N GLU A 97 -18.08 -10.58 -1.67
CA GLU A 97 -17.39 -10.79 -2.95
C GLU A 97 -17.02 -9.49 -3.68
N VAL A 98 -16.92 -8.38 -2.96
CA VAL A 98 -16.59 -7.10 -3.60
C VAL A 98 -15.15 -7.14 -4.11
N ALA A 99 -14.92 -6.64 -5.33
CA ALA A 99 -13.59 -6.58 -5.90
C ALA A 99 -12.71 -5.53 -5.22
N CYS A 100 -11.44 -5.85 -4.93
CA CYS A 100 -10.50 -4.91 -4.34
C CYS A 100 -9.93 -3.94 -5.39
N ARG A 101 -10.50 -2.74 -5.51
CA ARG A 101 -10.06 -1.73 -6.49
C ARG A 101 -8.95 -0.79 -5.99
N CYS A 102 -8.22 -1.17 -4.94
CA CYS A 102 -7.15 -0.34 -4.37
C CYS A 102 -6.06 0.05 -5.39
N PHE A 103 -5.81 -0.76 -6.42
CA PHE A 103 -4.84 -0.49 -7.50
C PHE A 103 -5.49 -0.12 -8.85
N GLY A 104 -6.79 0.25 -8.84
CA GLY A 104 -7.48 0.83 -9.98
C GLY A 104 -8.10 -0.15 -11.00
N ALA A 105 -7.61 -1.40 -11.10
CA ALA A 105 -8.10 -2.35 -12.13
C ALA A 105 -8.32 -3.81 -11.68
N SER A 106 -8.04 -4.17 -10.42
CA SER A 106 -8.22 -5.55 -9.99
C SER A 106 -9.71 -5.88 -9.83
N ALA A 107 -10.16 -6.92 -10.54
CA ALA A 107 -11.51 -7.47 -10.48
C ALA A 107 -11.62 -8.66 -9.51
N VAL A 108 -10.53 -8.97 -8.78
CA VAL A 108 -10.49 -10.11 -7.86
C VAL A 108 -11.27 -9.79 -6.58
N PRO A 109 -12.19 -10.68 -6.15
CA PRO A 109 -12.87 -10.54 -4.87
C PRO A 109 -11.87 -10.51 -3.72
N VAL A 110 -12.13 -9.67 -2.71
CA VAL A 110 -11.21 -9.54 -1.57
C VAL A 110 -11.10 -10.87 -0.83
N GLY A 111 -9.91 -11.49 -0.85
CA GLY A 111 -9.59 -12.71 -0.12
C GLY A 111 -8.46 -12.55 0.93
N PRO A 112 -8.13 -13.65 1.63
CA PRO A 112 -7.08 -13.70 2.66
C PRO A 112 -5.68 -13.35 2.11
N ALA A 113 -5.44 -13.52 0.81
CA ALA A 113 -4.21 -13.08 0.16
C ALA A 113 -3.96 -11.57 0.30
N HIS A 114 -5.00 -10.73 0.22
CA HIS A 114 -4.82 -9.29 0.40
C HIS A 114 -4.53 -8.93 1.86
N LEU A 115 -5.07 -9.68 2.83
CA LEU A 115 -4.72 -9.50 4.25
C LEU A 115 -3.25 -9.82 4.50
N LEU A 116 -2.74 -10.91 3.92
CA LEU A 116 -1.31 -11.25 4.02
C LEU A 116 -0.44 -10.16 3.39
N ARG A 117 -0.81 -9.69 2.18
CA ARG A 117 -0.12 -8.59 1.50
C ARG A 117 -0.08 -7.33 2.38
N ASN A 118 -1.22 -6.93 2.95
CA ASN A 118 -1.28 -5.74 3.80
C ASN A 118 -0.50 -5.92 5.12
N ALA A 119 -0.47 -7.14 5.68
CA ALA A 119 0.34 -7.45 6.84
C ALA A 119 1.84 -7.30 6.54
N VAL A 120 2.31 -7.79 5.39
CA VAL A 120 3.71 -7.60 4.95
C VAL A 120 4.04 -6.11 4.80
N LEU A 121 3.13 -5.33 4.21
CA LEU A 121 3.31 -3.88 4.08
C LEU A 121 3.29 -3.17 5.44
N LEU A 122 2.43 -3.58 6.37
CA LEU A 122 2.40 -3.05 7.75
C LEU A 122 3.71 -3.31 8.48
N VAL A 123 4.23 -4.54 8.40
CA VAL A 123 5.53 -4.90 9.00
C VAL A 123 6.66 -4.08 8.35
N GLY A 124 6.65 -3.94 7.03
CA GLY A 124 7.62 -3.12 6.30
C GLY A 124 7.58 -1.64 6.71
N ALA A 125 6.38 -1.07 6.84
CA ALA A 125 6.21 0.32 7.28
C ALA A 125 6.62 0.52 8.75
N ALA A 126 6.31 -0.43 9.64
CA ALA A 126 6.75 -0.40 11.03
C ALA A 126 8.27 -0.53 11.15
N ALA A 127 8.89 -1.44 10.39
CA ALA A 127 10.34 -1.60 10.33
C ALA A 127 11.03 -0.36 9.75
N GLY A 128 10.43 0.30 8.75
CA GLY A 128 10.90 1.57 8.22
C GLY A 128 10.83 2.70 9.24
N LEU A 129 9.73 2.77 10.01
CA LEU A 129 9.57 3.75 11.08
C LEU A 129 10.58 3.57 12.20
N THR A 130 10.79 2.34 12.68
CA THR A 130 11.80 2.07 13.72
C THR A 130 13.21 2.38 13.23
N ALA A 131 13.50 2.06 11.96
CA ALA A 131 14.76 2.40 11.32
C ALA A 131 14.97 3.92 11.22
N ALA A 132 13.93 4.69 10.88
CA ALA A 132 13.98 6.14 10.80
C ALA A 132 14.21 6.80 12.16
N LEU A 133 13.53 6.32 13.20
CA LEU A 133 13.65 6.83 14.57
C LEU A 133 15.02 6.52 15.21
N SER A 134 15.74 5.52 14.70
CA SER A 134 17.06 5.15 15.20
C SER A 134 18.18 6.11 14.77
N GLY A 135 17.87 7.12 13.95
CA GLY A 135 18.81 8.15 13.49
C GLY A 135 19.66 7.74 12.29
N PRO A 136 20.51 8.66 11.78
CA PRO A 136 21.36 8.41 10.62
C PRO A 136 22.27 7.22 10.87
N GLY A 137 22.12 6.17 10.06
CA GLY A 137 23.04 5.04 10.08
C GLY A 137 24.44 5.45 9.63
N THR A 138 25.44 4.63 9.94
CA THR A 138 26.79 4.72 9.39
C THR A 138 26.79 4.89 7.87
N SER A 139 27.84 5.53 7.35
CA SER A 139 28.06 5.73 5.90
C SER A 139 27.78 4.44 5.12
N ILE A 140 26.78 4.51 4.25
CA ILE A 140 26.26 3.39 3.47
C ILE A 140 27.07 3.30 2.17
N GLU A 141 27.61 2.13 1.85
CA GLU A 141 28.22 1.92 0.53
C GLU A 141 27.16 2.01 -0.58
N LEU A 142 27.47 2.74 -1.67
CA LEU A 142 26.55 2.94 -2.80
C LEU A 142 25.99 1.63 -3.35
N LYS A 143 26.82 0.59 -3.45
CA LYS A 143 26.40 -0.74 -3.93
C LYS A 143 25.29 -1.33 -3.05
N ALA A 144 25.46 -1.27 -1.74
CA ALA A 144 24.50 -1.84 -0.81
C ALA A 144 23.23 -0.98 -0.67
N ALA A 145 23.31 0.33 -0.91
CA ALA A 145 22.13 1.19 -1.09
C ALA A 145 21.32 0.79 -2.34
N ILE A 146 21.97 0.55 -3.47
CA ILE A 146 21.34 0.08 -4.71
C ILE A 146 20.67 -1.27 -4.49
N THR A 147 21.35 -2.22 -3.83
CA THR A 147 20.76 -3.54 -3.52
C THR A 147 19.50 -3.43 -2.66
N ALA A 148 19.51 -2.58 -1.63
CA ALA A 148 18.34 -2.35 -0.79
C ALA A 148 17.17 -1.72 -1.56
N LEU A 149 17.46 -0.77 -2.45
CA LEU A 149 16.47 -0.15 -3.32
C LEU A 149 15.83 -1.17 -4.27
N VAL A 150 16.64 -2.00 -4.94
CA VAL A 150 16.18 -3.05 -5.85
C VAL A 150 15.37 -4.11 -5.11
N ALA A 151 15.81 -4.50 -3.91
CA ALA A 151 15.06 -5.44 -3.06
C ALA A 151 13.68 -4.88 -2.69
N GLY A 152 13.61 -3.62 -2.24
CA GLY A 152 12.33 -2.96 -1.94
C GLY A 152 11.42 -2.86 -3.16
N ALA A 153 11.99 -2.54 -4.33
CA ALA A 153 11.28 -2.52 -5.61
C ALA A 153 10.72 -3.89 -6.01
N ALA A 154 11.53 -4.94 -5.86
CA ALA A 154 11.14 -6.31 -6.17
C ALA A 154 9.99 -6.78 -5.25
N ILE A 155 10.06 -6.48 -3.96
CA ILE A 155 8.98 -6.79 -3.01
C ILE A 155 7.72 -5.99 -3.39
N ALA A 156 7.84 -4.69 -3.72
CA ALA A 156 6.71 -3.89 -4.17
C ALA A 156 6.04 -4.50 -5.41
N CYS A 157 6.85 -4.86 -6.41
CA CYS A 157 6.42 -5.55 -7.63
C CYS A 157 5.66 -6.84 -7.30
N MET A 158 6.24 -7.69 -6.46
CA MET A 158 5.63 -8.96 -6.05
C MET A 158 4.30 -8.76 -5.31
N THR A 159 4.18 -7.72 -4.48
CA THR A 159 2.91 -7.38 -3.85
C THR A 159 1.86 -6.96 -4.89
N LEU A 160 2.24 -6.23 -5.93
CA LEU A 160 1.31 -5.78 -6.97
C LEU A 160 0.75 -6.93 -7.80
N TYR A 161 1.60 -7.90 -8.15
CA TYR A 161 1.20 -9.09 -8.89
C TYR A 161 0.56 -10.18 -8.02
N THR A 162 0.38 -9.96 -6.72
CA THR A 162 -0.26 -10.95 -5.83
C THR A 162 -1.69 -11.27 -6.28
N ASP A 163 -2.41 -10.30 -6.84
CA ASP A 163 -3.78 -10.49 -7.34
C ASP A 163 -3.76 -11.43 -8.57
N ASP A 164 -2.88 -11.19 -9.53
CA ASP A 164 -2.71 -12.03 -10.73
C ASP A 164 -2.24 -13.45 -10.39
N ILE A 165 -1.33 -13.57 -9.42
CA ILE A 165 -0.86 -14.87 -8.93
C ILE A 165 -2.00 -15.62 -8.25
N SER A 166 -2.81 -14.93 -7.43
CA SER A 166 -3.94 -15.58 -6.74
C SER A 166 -5.02 -16.06 -7.71
N GLN A 167 -5.21 -15.39 -8.85
CA GLN A 167 -6.11 -15.85 -9.91
C GLN A 167 -5.62 -17.14 -10.55
N LEU A 168 -4.30 -17.31 -10.74
CA LEU A 168 -3.73 -18.52 -11.34
C LEU A 168 -4.01 -19.79 -10.52
N PHE A 169 -4.18 -19.65 -9.20
CA PHE A 169 -4.47 -20.76 -8.29
C PHE A 169 -5.96 -20.89 -7.94
N ARG A 170 -6.84 -20.03 -8.45
CA ARG A 170 -8.29 -20.25 -8.31
C ARG A 170 -8.71 -21.39 -9.25
N PRO A 171 -9.48 -22.37 -8.77
CA PRO A 171 -10.06 -23.39 -9.64
C PRO A 171 -10.87 -22.72 -10.75
N ILE A 172 -10.76 -23.25 -11.97
CA ILE A 172 -11.62 -22.86 -13.09
C ILE A 172 -12.99 -23.47 -12.77
N GLU A 173 -13.95 -22.66 -12.32
CA GLU A 173 -15.36 -23.06 -12.21
C GLU A 173 -16.06 -22.95 -13.57
#